data_AF-A0A351XBV1-F1
#
_entry.id   AF-A0A351XBV1-F1
#
_cell.length_a   1.000
_cell.length_b   1.000
_cell.length_c   1.000
_cell.angle_alpha   90.00
_cell.angle_beta   90.00
_cell.angle_gamma   90.00
#
_symmetry.space_group_name_H-M   'P 1'
#
loop_
_entity.id
_entity.type
_entity.pdbx_description
1 polymer ?
#
loop_
_entity_poly.entity_id
_entity_poly.type
_entity_poly.pdbx_seq_one_letter_code
_entity_poly.pdbx_strand_id
1 'polypeptide(L)'
;MSIFAIADTHLSFATDKPMDSFPGWNDYVQRIEKNWNSVVGDDDTVVIAGDISWAMNFDELKADFDFINKLNGKKIIIKGNHDYWW
;
A
#
# COMPACT_ATOMS: atom_id res chain seq x y z
N MET A 1 -1.09 -15.51 -15.06
CA MET A 1 -2.00 -14.41 -14.74
C MET A 1 -2.96 -14.85 -13.65
N SER A 2 -2.73 -14.34 -12.46
CA SER A 2 -3.52 -14.49 -11.26
C SER A 2 -4.06 -13.13 -10.81
N ILE A 3 -5.07 -13.14 -9.94
CA ILE A 3 -5.58 -11.94 -9.27
C ILE A 3 -5.31 -12.09 -7.78
N PHE A 4 -4.64 -11.09 -7.21
CA PHE A 4 -4.43 -10.94 -5.78
C PHE A 4 -5.26 -9.77 -5.25
N ALA A 5 -5.50 -9.75 -3.94
CA ALA A 5 -6.17 -8.66 -3.27
C ALA A 5 -5.51 -8.36 -1.92
N ILE A 6 -5.43 -7.08 -1.59
CA ILE A 6 -4.97 -6.56 -0.31
C ILE A 6 -5.74 -5.26 -0.02
N ALA A 7 -5.88 -4.90 1.24
CA ALA A 7 -6.50 -3.65 1.69
C ALA A 7 -5.76 -3.15 2.94
N ASP A 8 -6.09 -1.95 3.39
CA ASP A 8 -5.70 -1.43 4.70
C ASP A 8 -4.18 -1.35 4.88
N THR A 9 -3.43 -1.00 3.83
CA THR A 9 -1.98 -0.90 3.92
C THR A 9 -1.52 0.24 4.82
N HIS A 10 -2.34 1.29 5.00
CA HIS A 10 -2.08 2.39 5.93
C HIS A 10 -0.62 2.89 5.89
N LEU A 11 -0.11 3.14 4.67
CA LEU A 11 1.22 3.67 4.44
C LEU A 11 1.31 5.11 4.96
N SER A 12 2.51 5.52 5.36
CA SER A 12 2.73 6.79 6.06
C SER A 12 4.13 7.34 5.83
N PHE A 13 4.76 7.11 4.67
CA PHE A 13 6.15 7.48 4.41
C PHE A 13 6.43 8.99 4.52
N ALA A 14 5.40 9.83 4.33
CA ALA A 14 5.49 11.28 4.43
C ALA A 14 4.66 11.87 5.60
N THR A 15 4.11 11.03 6.48
CA THR A 15 3.22 11.45 7.57
C THR A 15 3.65 10.80 8.88
N ASP A 16 3.54 11.53 10.00
CA ASP A 16 3.83 10.96 11.33
C ASP A 16 2.64 10.17 11.89
N LYS A 17 2.26 9.10 11.17
CA LYS A 17 1.18 8.18 11.55
C LYS A 17 1.51 6.72 11.24
N PRO A 18 2.63 6.19 11.76
CA PRO A 18 3.08 4.84 11.42
C PRO A 18 2.27 3.80 12.18
N MET A 19 1.92 2.71 11.49
CA MET A 19 1.13 1.64 12.09
C MET A 19 1.93 0.77 13.07
N ASP A 20 3.26 0.80 13.01
CA ASP A 20 4.14 0.05 13.92
C ASP A 20 4.06 0.50 15.39
N SER A 21 3.38 1.61 15.66
CA SER A 21 2.94 2.02 17.01
C SER A 21 1.93 1.03 17.62
N PHE A 22 1.26 0.21 16.80
CA PHE A 22 0.33 -0.83 17.23
C PHE A 22 1.01 -2.21 17.28
N PRO A 23 0.74 -3.02 18.32
CA PRO A 23 1.28 -4.39 18.40
C PRO A 23 0.94 -5.23 17.16
N GLY A 24 1.95 -5.88 16.58
CA GLY A 24 1.80 -6.77 15.42
C GLY A 24 2.07 -6.12 14.05
N TRP A 25 2.25 -4.80 14.02
CA TRP A 25 2.57 -4.01 12.83
C TRP A 25 4.07 -3.75 12.65
N ASN A 26 4.90 -4.36 13.48
CA ASN A 26 6.35 -4.30 13.34
C ASN A 26 6.77 -4.71 11.91
N ASP A 27 7.59 -3.85 11.31
CA ASP A 27 8.14 -4.01 9.96
C ASP A 27 7.08 -4.28 8.87
N TYR A 28 5.86 -3.75 9.03
CA TYR A 28 4.74 -4.07 8.14
C TYR A 28 5.02 -3.72 6.67
N VAL A 29 5.68 -2.57 6.42
CA VAL A 29 6.06 -2.13 5.08
C VAL A 29 7.01 -3.12 4.42
N GLN A 30 8.07 -3.53 5.13
CA GLN A 30 9.07 -4.49 4.64
C GLN A 30 8.44 -5.86 4.39
N ARG A 31 7.49 -6.25 5.24
CA ARG A 31 6.74 -7.50 5.08
C ARG A 31 5.80 -7.45 3.87
N ILE A 32 5.13 -6.32 3.63
CA ILE A 32 4.32 -6.10 2.42
C ILE A 32 5.21 -6.24 1.19
N GLU A 33 6.31 -5.48 1.11
CA GLU A 33 7.22 -5.49 -0.05
C GLU A 33 7.76 -6.89 -0.33
N LYS A 34 8.31 -7.55 0.69
CA LYS A 34 8.92 -8.88 0.55
C LYS A 34 7.91 -9.94 0.11
N ASN A 35 6.72 -9.97 0.73
CA ASN A 35 5.73 -10.99 0.43
C ASN A 35 5.00 -10.70 -0.89
N TRP A 36 4.75 -9.44 -1.21
CA TRP A 36 4.18 -9.06 -2.50
C TRP A 36 5.08 -9.51 -3.64
N ASN A 37 6.36 -9.13 -3.62
CA ASN A 37 7.28 -9.42 -4.71
C ASN A 37 7.71 -10.90 -4.76
N SER A 38 7.46 -11.70 -3.72
CA SER A 38 7.74 -13.14 -3.75
C SER A 38 6.62 -13.97 -4.39
N VAL A 39 5.40 -13.42 -4.52
CA VAL A 39 4.23 -14.16 -5.03
C VAL A 39 3.55 -13.52 -6.23
N VAL A 40 3.66 -12.19 -6.39
CA VAL A 40 3.08 -11.45 -7.52
C VAL A 40 4.12 -11.32 -8.63
N GLY A 41 3.79 -11.80 -9.83
CA GLY A 41 4.56 -11.59 -11.05
C GLY A 41 4.14 -10.34 -11.83
N ASP A 42 4.90 -9.97 -12.85
CA ASP A 42 4.66 -8.76 -13.65
C ASP A 42 3.33 -8.80 -14.43
N ASP A 43 2.90 -9.98 -14.86
CA ASP A 43 1.65 -10.20 -15.61
C ASP A 43 0.41 -10.36 -14.69
N ASP A 44 0.60 -10.37 -13.37
CA ASP A 44 -0.49 -10.52 -12.42
C ASP A 44 -1.17 -9.18 -12.12
N THR A 45 -2.37 -9.23 -11.55
CA THR A 45 -3.10 -8.03 -11.12
C THR A 45 -3.33 -8.08 -9.61
N VAL A 46 -3.13 -6.94 -8.94
CA VAL A 46 -3.44 -6.78 -7.52
C VAL A 46 -4.49 -5.69 -7.35
N VAL A 47 -5.59 -6.06 -6.70
CA VAL A 47 -6.62 -5.12 -6.25
C VAL A 47 -6.23 -4.60 -4.87
N ILE A 48 -6.00 -3.29 -4.77
CA ILE A 48 -5.78 -2.59 -3.50
C ILE A 48 -7.11 -1.95 -3.09
N ALA A 49 -7.80 -2.58 -2.14
CA ALA A 49 -9.19 -2.31 -1.81
C ALA A 49 -9.35 -1.26 -0.67
N GLY A 50 -8.64 -0.14 -0.79
CA GLY A 50 -8.80 1.03 0.09
C GLY A 50 -7.92 1.06 1.34
N ASP A 51 -8.00 2.19 2.03
CA ASP A 51 -7.26 2.53 3.26
C ASP A 51 -5.75 2.34 3.08
N ILE A 52 -5.26 2.98 2.03
CA ILE A 52 -3.95 2.74 1.44
C ILE A 52 -2.89 3.55 2.17
N SER A 53 -3.19 4.82 2.40
CA SER A 53 -2.25 5.84 2.85
C SER A 53 -2.91 6.79 3.82
N TRP A 54 -2.15 7.18 4.85
CA TRP A 54 -2.52 8.22 5.81
C TRP A 54 -2.30 9.64 5.29
N ALA A 55 -1.82 9.82 4.06
CA ALA A 55 -1.66 11.12 3.44
C ALA A 55 -2.97 11.92 3.45
N MET A 56 -2.85 13.23 3.56
CA MET A 56 -3.99 14.14 3.52
C MET A 56 -4.06 14.92 2.19
N ASN A 57 -2.98 14.92 1.41
CA ASN A 57 -2.84 15.64 0.15
C ASN A 57 -1.90 14.89 -0.82
N PHE A 58 -1.82 15.35 -2.07
CA PHE A 58 -0.99 14.72 -3.10
C PHE A 58 0.52 14.78 -2.83
N ASP A 59 1.01 15.80 -2.13
CA ASP A 59 2.44 15.93 -1.83
C ASP A 59 2.88 14.85 -0.83
N GLU A 60 2.09 14.62 0.21
CA GLU A 60 2.29 13.52 1.17
C GLU A 60 2.10 12.15 0.52
N LEU A 61 1.09 12.01 -0.34
CA LEU A 61 0.74 10.75 -1.01
C LEU A 61 1.88 10.19 -1.86
N LYS A 62 2.70 11.07 -2.43
CA LYS A 62 3.70 10.71 -3.44
C LYS A 62 4.62 9.59 -2.96
N ALA A 63 5.12 9.66 -1.73
CA ALA A 63 6.05 8.67 -1.20
C ALA A 63 5.40 7.27 -1.08
N ASP A 64 4.14 7.22 -0.66
CA ASP A 64 3.36 5.97 -0.53
C ASP A 64 3.06 5.35 -1.90
N PHE A 65 2.67 6.17 -2.88
CA PHE A 65 2.38 5.69 -4.23
C PHE A 65 3.64 5.33 -5.02
N ASP A 66 4.77 6.00 -4.77
CA ASP A 66 6.08 5.60 -5.31
C ASP A 66 6.48 4.21 -4.80
N PHE A 67 6.17 3.86 -3.55
CA PHE A 67 6.37 2.52 -3.00
C PHE A 67 5.46 1.49 -3.69
N ILE A 68 4.15 1.73 -3.74
CA ILE A 68 3.19 0.83 -4.41
C ILE A 68 3.55 0.61 -5.89
N ASN A 69 3.98 1.66 -6.59
CA ASN A 69 4.33 1.60 -8.00
C ASN A 69 5.56 0.70 -8.28
N LYS A 70 6.48 0.55 -7.31
CA LYS A 70 7.65 -0.32 -7.44
C LYS A 70 7.35 -1.81 -7.21
N LEU A 71 6.23 -2.14 -6.59
CA LEU A 71 5.83 -3.53 -6.38
C LEU A 71 5.53 -4.22 -7.72
N ASN A 72 5.49 -5.54 -7.78
CA ASN A 72 5.18 -6.26 -9.03
C ASN A 72 3.69 -6.18 -9.42
N GLY A 73 3.38 -6.50 -10.68
CA GLY A 73 2.01 -6.64 -11.19
C GLY A 73 1.29 -5.33 -11.52
N LYS A 74 0.13 -5.43 -12.15
CA LYS A 74 -0.77 -4.30 -12.42
C LYS A 74 -1.61 -3.98 -11.18
N LYS A 75 -1.78 -2.70 -10.83
CA LYS A 75 -2.55 -2.27 -9.65
C LYS A 75 -3.92 -1.76 -10.09
N ILE A 76 -4.98 -2.22 -9.44
CA ILE A 76 -6.31 -1.63 -9.48
C ILE A 76 -6.59 -1.10 -8.08
N ILE A 77 -6.91 0.18 -7.98
CA ILE A 77 -7.02 0.85 -6.69
C ILE A 77 -8.46 1.33 -6.49
N ILE A 78 -9.00 1.10 -5.30
CA ILE A 78 -10.31 1.56 -4.86
C ILE A 78 -10.12 2.46 -3.63
N LYS A 79 -10.93 3.50 -3.51
CA LYS A 79 -10.92 4.43 -2.36
C LYS A 79 -11.45 3.77 -1.10
N GLY A 80 -10.73 3.88 0.01
CA GLY A 80 -11.22 3.64 1.37
C GLY A 80 -11.60 4.93 2.11
N ASN A 81 -12.10 4.81 3.34
CA ASN A 81 -12.51 5.98 4.12
C ASN A 81 -11.35 6.78 4.72
N HIS A 82 -10.14 6.20 4.78
CA HIS A 82 -8.92 6.87 5.25
C HIS A 82 -8.09 7.50 4.12
N ASP A 83 -8.45 7.26 2.85
CA ASP A 83 -7.81 7.86 1.68
C ASP A 83 -8.34 9.29 1.43
N TYR A 84 -7.99 10.23 2.31
CA TYR A 84 -8.47 11.62 2.26
C TYR A 84 -7.94 12.42 1.07
N TRP A 85 -6.78 12.04 0.54
CA TRP A 85 -6.12 12.62 -0.62
C TRP A 85 -6.84 12.34 -1.95
N TRP A 86 -7.84 11.46 -1.93
CA TRP A 86 -8.60 11.05 -3.11
C TRP A 86 -9.67 12.05 -3.52
#